data_AF-A0A8T4RAJ8-F1
#
_entry.id   AF-A0A8T4RAJ8-F1
#
_cell.length_a   1.000
_cell.length_b   1.000
_cell.length_c   1.000
_cell.angle_alpha   90.00
_cell.angle_beta   90.00
_cell.angle_gamma   90.00
#
_symmetry.space_group_name_H-M   'P 1'
#
loop_
_entity.id
_entity.type
_entity.pdbx_description
1 polymer ?
#
loop_
_entity_poly.entity_id
_entity_poly.type
_entity_poly.pdbx_seq_one_letter_code
_entity_poly.pdbx_strand_id
1 'polypeptide(L)'
;ASTSFTFNDIDNDIRNHITIVSLPASGTLLYTDNNPVAENAQITDLNSIKFAPTPNYDGNTFFNFKVNDGTEDSATYIATINVNPVNDDPEAVNDNLNSLEDNPITIPVLDNDDDIDVGDKATLSVSSFTNPTSGTVTRDNINNNLLVYNPPSNWHGTTSFTYTISDTSGATDTATVTITVTEQTDVPIANNDPTEGTLTTNEDTLLIIDVLSNDVDDEGVDNLNVQSYGVVDANGISRSNNDGIITINNNILTYIPPLNFNSADDTLDSFQYTIIDGDENTATATVSIYVTSIGDAAIWQTLESKTIDEDSPTGTTVYAELKNLCTDVDSSLNFGVTSISNYELDFSNDDSGNLILTNLEENYYDSGNGVTVSCNGVEQSFTLTILVDYDDDDDGFCDPGQPDSSCTDVDNCPSIPNTDQENSDSPNDLIGDACDTCTDKDQDGYGRPNPNPTLYECSNSPAESSTCDANTDINPGEEEICDGIDNNCDGSIDNSDACSCIVGATRDCGINQGTCTTGQQTCTASGWDTCTGITPTPELCLDKLDNDCDGQSDCDDVDSCKTTDPFCKLLSQLTIDPNTSRAKVQFLSVFTKALGDYFAGGGN
;
A
#
# COMPACT_ATOMS: atom_id res chain seq x y z
N ALA A 1 27.66 -45.94 71.50
CA ALA A 1 28.87 -45.88 72.34
C ALA A 1 28.53 -46.40 73.74
N SER A 2 29.32 -47.30 74.31
CA SER A 2 29.11 -47.82 75.67
C SER A 2 29.63 -46.81 76.70
N THR A 3 28.79 -45.86 77.09
CA THR A 3 29.02 -45.10 78.32
C THR A 3 28.43 -45.92 79.46
N SER A 4 29.29 -46.48 80.31
CA SER A 4 28.87 -47.05 81.59
C SER A 4 28.23 -45.93 82.41
N PHE A 5 26.90 -45.90 82.47
CA PHE A 5 26.16 -45.02 83.37
C PHE A 5 26.49 -45.46 84.80
N THR A 6 27.27 -44.66 85.52
CA THR A 6 27.58 -44.92 86.92
C THR A 6 26.44 -44.39 87.78
N PHE A 7 25.74 -45.30 88.45
CA PHE A 7 24.73 -44.97 89.45
C PHE A 7 25.41 -44.90 90.82
N ASN A 8 25.22 -43.80 91.56
CA ASN A 8 25.67 -43.70 92.95
C ASN A 8 24.44 -43.83 93.86
N ASP A 9 24.41 -44.91 94.60
CA ASP A 9 23.41 -45.17 95.63
C ASP A 9 23.89 -44.60 96.99
N ILE A 10 22.97 -44.01 97.75
CA ILE A 10 23.24 -43.33 99.03
C ILE A 10 23.35 -44.32 100.20
N ASP A 11 22.65 -45.45 100.16
CA ASP A 11 22.72 -46.51 101.18
C ASP A 11 23.44 -47.79 100.72
N ASN A 12 23.91 -47.80 99.47
CA ASN A 12 24.89 -48.73 98.91
C ASN A 12 24.34 -50.16 98.71
N ASP A 13 23.06 -50.25 98.35
CA ASP A 13 22.37 -51.45 97.91
C ASP A 13 22.68 -51.78 96.43
N ILE A 14 22.33 -53.00 96.01
CA ILE A 14 22.55 -53.46 94.63
C ILE A 14 21.36 -53.09 93.75
N ARG A 15 21.62 -52.47 92.59
CA ARG A 15 20.57 -52.15 91.61
C ARG A 15 19.73 -53.39 91.27
N ASN A 16 18.42 -53.32 91.50
CA ASN A 16 17.46 -54.37 91.20
C ASN A 16 16.98 -54.31 89.74
N HIS A 17 16.44 -53.16 89.31
CA HIS A 17 15.99 -52.93 87.94
C HIS A 17 15.97 -51.43 87.58
N ILE A 18 15.74 -51.15 86.30
CA ILE A 18 15.47 -49.83 85.74
C ILE A 18 14.07 -49.87 85.14
N THR A 19 13.22 -48.91 85.49
CA THR A 19 11.87 -48.77 84.93
C THR A 19 11.88 -47.68 83.87
N ILE A 20 11.48 -48.00 82.65
CA ILE A 20 11.29 -47.01 81.57
C ILE A 20 9.98 -46.26 81.84
N VAL A 21 10.07 -44.98 82.19
CA VAL A 21 8.92 -44.16 82.59
C VAL A 21 8.18 -43.58 81.40
N SER A 22 8.89 -43.25 80.33
CA SER A 22 8.29 -42.80 79.06
C SER A 22 9.13 -43.27 77.89
N LEU A 23 8.53 -43.40 76.71
CA LEU A 23 9.25 -43.74 75.46
C LEU A 23 9.74 -42.48 74.73
N PRO A 24 10.79 -42.58 73.89
CA PRO A 24 11.22 -41.47 73.06
C PRO A 24 10.19 -41.13 71.98
N ALA A 25 10.09 -39.85 71.62
CA ALA A 25 9.13 -39.38 70.62
C ALA A 25 9.52 -39.76 69.18
N SER A 26 10.83 -39.73 68.88
CA SER A 26 11.37 -39.91 67.52
C SER A 26 12.13 -41.23 67.32
N GLY A 27 11.55 -42.33 67.79
CA GLY A 27 12.08 -43.66 67.55
C GLY A 27 11.54 -44.70 68.51
N THR A 28 12.09 -45.91 68.45
CA THR A 28 11.67 -47.05 69.27
C THR A 28 12.82 -47.58 70.10
N LEU A 29 12.57 -47.81 71.39
CA LEU A 29 13.48 -48.60 72.23
C LEU A 29 13.20 -50.08 71.97
N LEU A 30 14.25 -50.84 71.69
CA LEU A 30 14.18 -52.27 71.41
C LEU A 30 15.06 -53.02 72.41
N TYR A 31 14.66 -54.22 72.80
CA TYR A 31 15.55 -55.17 73.46
C TYR A 31 16.62 -55.68 72.48
N THR A 32 17.60 -56.40 73.00
CA THR A 32 18.67 -57.03 72.18
C THR A 32 18.15 -58.05 71.17
N ASP A 33 16.95 -58.61 71.39
CA ASP A 33 16.25 -59.52 70.49
C ASP A 33 15.32 -58.81 69.47
N ASN A 34 15.37 -57.47 69.40
CA ASN A 34 14.56 -56.59 68.55
C ASN A 34 13.08 -56.43 68.95
N ASN A 35 12.65 -56.97 70.10
CA ASN A 35 11.29 -56.70 70.57
C ASN A 35 11.16 -55.26 71.12
N PRO A 36 10.03 -54.57 70.90
CA PRO A 36 9.84 -53.21 71.44
C PRO A 36 9.73 -53.21 72.95
N VAL A 37 10.36 -52.21 73.57
CA VAL A 37 10.26 -51.91 75.00
C VAL A 37 9.00 -51.07 75.21
N ALA A 38 8.15 -51.49 76.15
CA ALA A 38 6.94 -50.76 76.50
C ALA A 38 7.20 -49.73 77.61
N GLU A 39 6.30 -48.75 77.73
CA GLU A 39 6.26 -47.87 78.90
C GLU A 39 6.02 -48.70 80.18
N ASN A 40 6.68 -48.32 81.27
CA ASN A 40 6.76 -49.04 82.54
C ASN A 40 7.47 -50.41 82.49
N ALA A 41 8.14 -50.75 81.38
CA ALA A 41 8.95 -51.96 81.32
C ALA A 41 10.13 -51.89 82.30
N GLN A 42 10.38 -53.00 82.99
CA GLN A 42 11.53 -53.16 83.88
C GLN A 42 12.66 -53.88 83.13
N ILE A 43 13.85 -53.29 83.15
CA ILE A 43 15.06 -53.83 82.52
C ILE A 43 16.20 -53.93 83.54
N THR A 44 17.15 -54.83 83.31
CA THR A 44 18.27 -55.03 84.23
C THR A 44 19.36 -53.97 84.10
N ASP A 45 19.54 -53.41 82.90
CA ASP A 45 20.55 -52.39 82.58
C ASP A 45 20.19 -51.67 81.27
N LEU A 46 20.54 -50.39 81.13
CA LEU A 46 20.36 -49.63 79.88
C LEU A 46 21.14 -50.23 78.69
N ASN A 47 22.22 -50.96 78.93
CA ASN A 47 22.93 -51.71 77.88
C ASN A 47 22.13 -52.89 77.31
N SER A 48 20.99 -53.23 77.93
CA SER A 48 20.10 -54.32 77.47
C SER A 48 19.09 -53.86 76.43
N ILE A 49 19.07 -52.56 76.12
CA ILE A 49 18.20 -51.96 75.13
C ILE A 49 19.04 -51.23 74.08
N LYS A 50 18.47 -51.08 72.88
CA LYS A 50 19.00 -50.29 71.79
C LYS A 50 17.93 -49.33 71.30
N PHE A 51 18.35 -48.25 70.66
CA PHE A 51 17.45 -47.27 70.08
C PHE A 51 17.47 -47.40 68.55
N ALA A 52 16.28 -47.49 67.96
CA ALA A 52 16.08 -47.40 66.52
C ALA A 52 15.37 -46.07 66.23
N PRO A 53 16.06 -45.07 65.63
CA PRO A 53 15.42 -43.80 65.27
C PRO A 53 14.31 -44.01 64.24
N THR A 54 13.34 -43.10 64.20
CA THR A 54 12.43 -43.00 63.05
C THR A 54 13.26 -42.76 61.78
N PRO A 55 12.92 -43.35 60.61
CA PRO A 55 13.59 -43.03 59.36
C PRO A 55 13.66 -41.52 59.12
N ASN A 56 14.81 -41.04 58.62
CA ASN A 56 15.09 -39.64 58.28
C ASN A 56 14.94 -38.65 59.45
N TYR A 57 15.07 -39.14 60.69
CA TYR A 57 15.11 -38.28 61.87
C TYR A 57 16.56 -38.08 62.33
N ASP A 58 16.98 -36.82 62.43
CA ASP A 58 18.16 -36.39 63.15
C ASP A 58 17.78 -35.48 64.34
N GLY A 59 18.72 -35.31 65.26
CA GLY A 59 18.59 -34.43 66.42
C GLY A 59 18.34 -35.15 67.74
N ASN A 60 17.90 -34.35 68.73
CA ASN A 60 17.80 -34.79 70.11
C ASN A 60 16.40 -35.34 70.44
N THR A 61 16.36 -36.59 70.89
CA THR A 61 15.20 -37.20 71.54
C THR A 61 15.57 -37.63 72.96
N PHE A 62 14.59 -37.95 73.78
CA PHE A 62 14.84 -38.39 75.15
C PHE A 62 13.80 -39.37 75.63
N PHE A 63 14.17 -40.17 76.62
CA PHE A 63 13.24 -41.00 77.37
C PHE A 63 13.50 -40.84 78.87
N ASN A 64 12.44 -41.03 79.67
CA ASN A 64 12.54 -40.94 81.13
C ASN A 64 12.70 -42.33 81.72
N PHE A 65 13.50 -42.46 82.79
CA PHE A 65 13.64 -43.73 83.51
C PHE A 65 13.83 -43.50 85.02
N LYS A 66 13.57 -44.54 85.80
CA LYS A 66 13.86 -44.63 87.24
C LYS A 66 14.72 -45.85 87.51
N VAL A 67 15.54 -45.78 88.54
CA VAL A 67 16.38 -46.89 88.99
C VAL A 67 15.88 -47.34 90.35
N ASN A 68 15.77 -48.64 90.56
CA ASN A 68 15.30 -49.22 91.82
C ASN A 68 16.40 -50.12 92.42
N ASP A 69 16.68 -49.97 93.71
CA ASP A 69 17.68 -50.74 94.47
C ASP A 69 17.11 -52.00 95.15
N GLY A 70 15.82 -52.28 94.97
CA GLY A 70 15.09 -53.34 95.63
C GLY A 70 14.21 -52.86 96.78
N THR A 71 14.32 -51.60 97.18
CA THR A 71 13.50 -50.97 98.23
C THR A 71 12.70 -49.77 97.71
N GLU A 72 13.33 -48.86 96.95
CA GLU A 72 12.69 -47.62 96.49
C GLU A 72 13.10 -47.25 95.06
N ASP A 73 12.21 -46.52 94.36
CA ASP A 73 12.51 -45.92 93.07
C ASP A 73 13.26 -44.60 93.24
N SER A 74 14.27 -44.36 92.41
CA SER A 74 14.90 -43.06 92.28
C SER A 74 13.93 -41.97 91.81
N ALA A 75 14.38 -40.71 91.90
CA ALA A 75 13.80 -39.65 91.10
C ALA A 75 13.84 -40.00 89.59
N THR A 76 12.97 -39.39 88.79
CA THR A 76 12.98 -39.58 87.33
C THR A 76 14.22 -38.94 86.72
N TYR A 77 14.97 -39.72 85.96
CA TYR A 77 16.12 -39.28 85.17
C TYR A 77 15.78 -39.23 83.68
N ILE A 78 16.46 -38.33 82.96
CA ILE A 78 16.33 -38.16 81.52
C ILE A 78 17.54 -38.79 80.84
N ALA A 79 17.31 -39.72 79.93
CA ALA A 79 18.31 -40.19 78.98
C ALA A 79 18.11 -39.46 77.65
N THR A 80 19.05 -38.57 77.33
CA THR A 80 19.07 -37.87 76.03
C THR A 80 19.81 -38.72 75.00
N ILE A 81 19.23 -38.85 73.82
CA ILE A 81 19.79 -39.51 72.66
C ILE A 81 19.97 -38.45 71.59
N ASN A 82 21.21 -38.28 71.11
CA ASN A 82 21.50 -37.46 69.95
C ASN A 82 21.66 -38.37 68.72
N VAL A 83 20.78 -38.20 67.74
CA VAL A 83 20.88 -38.85 66.43
C VAL A 83 21.64 -37.89 65.52
N ASN A 84 22.81 -38.31 65.03
CA ASN A 84 23.59 -37.47 64.14
C ASN A 84 22.93 -37.43 62.75
N PRO A 85 22.89 -36.27 62.07
CA PRO A 85 22.42 -36.19 60.70
C PRO A 85 23.31 -37.02 59.78
N VAL A 86 22.69 -37.61 58.77
CA VAL A 86 23.34 -38.27 57.65
C VAL A 86 22.68 -37.69 56.42
N ASN A 87 23.50 -37.23 55.47
CA ASN A 87 22.98 -36.66 54.24
C ASN A 87 22.19 -37.70 53.44
N ASP A 88 20.96 -37.34 53.09
CA ASP A 88 20.10 -38.07 52.16
C ASP A 88 20.31 -37.48 50.74
N ASP A 89 19.95 -38.25 49.70
CA ASP A 89 20.02 -37.73 48.33
C ASP A 89 18.81 -36.82 48.08
N PRO A 90 18.94 -35.73 47.29
CA PRO A 90 17.80 -34.91 46.92
C PRO A 90 16.81 -35.70 46.03
N GLU A 91 15.55 -35.26 45.94
CA GLU A 91 14.52 -35.84 45.09
C GLU A 91 14.17 -34.87 43.95
N ALA A 92 14.56 -35.22 42.73
CA ALA A 92 14.24 -34.46 41.53
C ALA A 92 12.93 -34.95 40.90
N VAL A 93 12.04 -34.04 40.50
CA VAL A 93 10.70 -34.37 40.01
C VAL A 93 10.52 -33.90 38.57
N ASN A 94 10.00 -34.78 37.71
CA ASN A 94 9.80 -34.45 36.29
C ASN A 94 8.87 -33.25 36.06
N ASP A 95 9.21 -32.43 35.07
CA ASP A 95 8.45 -31.25 34.64
C ASP A 95 7.73 -31.47 33.31
N ASN A 96 6.57 -30.84 33.15
CA ASN A 96 5.82 -30.82 31.90
C ASN A 96 5.31 -29.40 31.60
N LEU A 97 5.66 -28.86 30.43
CA LEU A 97 5.29 -27.51 30.01
C LEU A 97 4.79 -27.48 28.56
N ASN A 98 4.08 -26.42 28.22
CA ASN A 98 3.75 -26.06 26.85
C ASN A 98 4.41 -24.72 26.50
N SER A 99 4.82 -24.54 25.26
CA SER A 99 5.21 -23.23 24.71
C SER A 99 4.61 -23.04 23.32
N LEU A 100 4.64 -21.81 22.85
CA LEU A 100 4.53 -21.50 21.43
C LEU A 100 5.91 -21.73 20.78
N GLU A 101 5.93 -21.97 19.48
CA GLU A 101 7.17 -21.87 18.71
C GLU A 101 7.71 -20.44 18.70
N ASP A 102 8.97 -20.27 18.25
CA ASP A 102 9.71 -19.01 18.16
C ASP A 102 9.88 -18.18 19.45
N ASN A 103 9.37 -18.68 20.57
CA ASN A 103 9.38 -18.01 21.85
C ASN A 103 10.20 -18.81 22.86
N PRO A 104 11.31 -18.24 23.38
CA PRO A 104 12.04 -18.84 24.49
C PRO A 104 11.19 -18.88 25.75
N ILE A 105 11.29 -19.97 26.52
CA ILE A 105 10.60 -20.12 27.82
C ILE A 105 11.58 -20.30 28.97
N THR A 106 11.33 -19.64 30.09
CA THR A 106 12.06 -19.82 31.35
C THR A 106 11.37 -20.88 32.20
N ILE A 107 12.15 -21.83 32.72
CA ILE A 107 11.69 -23.06 33.38
C ILE A 107 12.24 -23.10 34.81
N PRO A 108 11.39 -22.97 35.84
CA PRO A 108 11.77 -23.08 37.24
C PRO A 108 11.83 -24.55 37.69
N VAL A 109 12.81 -25.30 37.18
CA VAL A 109 12.95 -26.76 37.41
C VAL A 109 13.12 -27.18 38.88
N LEU A 110 13.39 -26.24 39.80
CA LEU A 110 13.54 -26.56 41.23
C LEU A 110 12.24 -26.40 42.04
N ASP A 111 11.17 -25.87 41.46
CA ASP A 111 9.95 -25.52 42.20
C ASP A 111 9.21 -26.74 42.78
N ASN A 112 9.36 -27.90 42.12
CA ASN A 112 8.76 -29.19 42.48
C ASN A 112 9.76 -30.18 43.11
N ASP A 113 11.04 -29.81 43.23
CA ASP A 113 12.09 -30.64 43.81
C ASP A 113 12.12 -30.52 45.35
N ASP A 114 12.67 -31.54 46.02
CA ASP A 114 12.79 -31.54 47.47
C ASP A 114 14.08 -32.17 47.97
N ASP A 115 14.39 -31.88 49.23
CA ASP A 115 15.41 -32.58 50.00
C ASP A 115 14.88 -32.76 51.44
N ILE A 116 15.01 -33.99 51.96
CA ILE A 116 14.52 -34.31 53.30
C ILE A 116 15.42 -33.72 54.40
N ASP A 117 16.68 -33.44 54.09
CA ASP A 117 17.60 -32.79 55.02
C ASP A 117 17.18 -31.34 55.29
N VAL A 118 17.05 -31.02 56.57
CA VAL A 118 16.50 -29.73 57.00
C VAL A 118 17.43 -28.59 56.57
N GLY A 119 16.96 -27.80 55.61
CA GLY A 119 17.66 -26.63 55.08
C GLY A 119 18.17 -26.81 53.66
N ASP A 120 18.29 -28.06 53.19
CA ASP A 120 18.92 -28.33 51.90
C ASP A 120 18.00 -28.03 50.72
N LYS A 121 16.67 -28.15 50.89
CA LYS A 121 15.67 -27.70 49.90
C LYS A 121 15.91 -26.27 49.40
N ALA A 122 16.21 -25.33 50.31
CA ALA A 122 16.43 -23.93 49.97
C ALA A 122 17.79 -23.68 49.29
N THR A 123 18.65 -24.68 49.25
CA THR A 123 20.01 -24.62 48.72
C THR A 123 20.23 -25.56 47.53
N LEU A 124 19.20 -26.30 47.11
CA LEU A 124 19.23 -27.07 45.87
C LEU A 124 19.65 -26.18 44.70
N SER A 125 20.44 -26.76 43.81
CA SER A 125 20.95 -26.07 42.64
C SER A 125 21.05 -27.01 41.46
N VAL A 126 20.86 -26.48 40.25
CA VAL A 126 21.02 -27.25 39.02
C VAL A 126 22.51 -27.45 38.72
N SER A 127 23.02 -28.65 38.92
CA SER A 127 24.43 -29.00 38.69
C SER A 127 24.75 -29.16 37.20
N SER A 128 23.86 -29.79 36.44
CA SER A 128 24.02 -29.97 34.99
C SER A 128 22.68 -30.17 34.26
N PHE A 129 22.69 -30.04 32.94
CA PHE A 129 21.55 -30.30 32.07
C PHE A 129 22.03 -30.69 30.66
N THR A 130 21.16 -31.31 29.88
CA THR A 130 21.42 -31.67 28.48
C THR A 130 20.68 -30.73 27.53
N ASN A 131 21.07 -30.73 26.25
CA ASN A 131 20.22 -30.19 25.20
C ASN A 131 19.21 -31.25 24.73
N PRO A 132 17.98 -30.84 24.37
CA PRO A 132 17.02 -31.70 23.69
C PRO A 132 17.45 -32.04 22.26
N THR A 133 16.69 -32.91 21.58
CA THR A 133 16.88 -33.19 20.15
C THR A 133 16.53 -32.01 19.25
N SER A 134 15.56 -31.20 19.66
CA SER A 134 15.11 -29.99 18.96
C SER A 134 15.16 -28.80 19.91
N GLY A 135 15.96 -27.79 19.56
CA GLY A 135 16.17 -26.58 20.35
C GLY A 135 17.40 -26.63 21.24
N THR A 136 17.54 -25.62 22.10
CA THR A 136 18.69 -25.49 23.00
C THR A 136 18.23 -25.10 24.39
N VAL A 137 19.00 -25.51 25.40
CA VAL A 137 18.79 -25.14 26.80
C VAL A 137 20.01 -24.37 27.29
N THR A 138 19.77 -23.26 27.97
CA THR A 138 20.80 -22.45 28.64
C THR A 138 20.38 -22.16 30.07
N ARG A 139 21.32 -21.71 30.91
CA ARG A 139 20.92 -21.08 32.19
C ARG A 139 20.37 -19.69 31.91
N ASP A 140 19.40 -19.29 32.72
CA ASP A 140 18.96 -17.89 32.76
C ASP A 140 20.11 -16.96 33.20
N ASN A 141 20.13 -15.75 32.65
CA ASN A 141 21.20 -14.79 32.83
C ASN A 141 21.10 -13.97 34.14
N ILE A 142 19.95 -14.02 34.82
CA ILE A 142 19.69 -13.34 36.10
C ILE A 142 19.72 -14.35 37.25
N ASN A 143 19.13 -15.52 37.06
CA ASN A 143 19.06 -16.58 38.06
C ASN A 143 19.64 -17.90 37.54
N ASN A 144 20.84 -18.28 38.00
CA ASN A 144 21.53 -19.52 37.60
C ASN A 144 20.77 -20.83 37.89
N ASN A 145 19.70 -20.76 38.69
CA ASN A 145 18.84 -21.91 39.01
C ASN A 145 17.62 -22.03 38.09
N LEU A 146 17.39 -21.07 37.19
CA LEU A 146 16.39 -21.19 36.13
C LEU A 146 17.06 -21.67 34.84
N LEU A 147 16.37 -22.52 34.11
CA LEU A 147 16.77 -22.93 32.76
C LEU A 147 15.92 -22.19 31.72
N VAL A 148 16.48 -21.94 30.55
CA VAL A 148 15.78 -21.31 29.43
C VAL A 148 15.83 -22.27 28.26
N TYR A 149 14.67 -22.66 27.73
CA TYR A 149 14.57 -23.43 26.50
C TYR A 149 14.27 -22.49 25.33
N ASN A 150 15.07 -22.57 24.28
CA ASN A 150 14.89 -21.86 23.03
C ASN A 150 14.54 -22.88 21.93
N PRO A 151 13.29 -22.91 21.43
CA PRO A 151 12.94 -23.75 20.28
C PRO A 151 13.72 -23.33 19.02
N PRO A 152 13.98 -24.23 18.06
CA PRO A 152 14.36 -23.81 16.70
C PRO A 152 13.23 -22.99 16.08
N SER A 153 13.56 -22.12 15.14
CA SER A 153 12.53 -21.36 14.42
C SER A 153 11.60 -22.28 13.65
N ASN A 154 10.31 -21.96 13.69
CA ASN A 154 9.20 -22.63 13.00
C ASN A 154 9.14 -24.14 13.31
N TRP A 155 9.61 -24.52 14.51
CA TRP A 155 9.60 -25.89 14.97
C TRP A 155 8.55 -26.06 16.06
N HIS A 156 7.56 -26.90 15.76
CA HIS A 156 6.56 -27.40 16.69
C HIS A 156 6.73 -28.91 16.94
N GLY A 157 6.16 -29.37 18.05
CA GLY A 157 6.19 -30.77 18.48
C GLY A 157 6.66 -30.95 19.92
N THR A 158 6.84 -32.20 20.33
CA THR A 158 7.28 -32.53 21.69
C THR A 158 8.77 -32.80 21.72
N THR A 159 9.46 -32.20 22.69
CA THR A 159 10.88 -32.43 22.97
C THR A 159 11.11 -32.65 24.46
N SER A 160 12.28 -33.18 24.81
CA SER A 160 12.64 -33.41 26.21
C SER A 160 14.14 -33.29 26.46
N PHE A 161 14.50 -32.85 27.65
CA PHE A 161 15.88 -32.86 28.14
C PHE A 161 15.91 -33.26 29.63
N THR A 162 17.10 -33.60 30.14
CA THR A 162 17.28 -33.95 31.56
C THR A 162 18.06 -32.87 32.29
N TYR A 163 17.76 -32.67 33.57
CA TYR A 163 18.54 -31.83 34.48
C TYR A 163 18.91 -32.62 35.74
N THR A 164 20.05 -32.28 36.33
CA THR A 164 20.55 -32.88 37.57
C THR A 164 20.63 -31.80 38.64
N ILE A 165 20.04 -32.06 39.80
CA ILE A 165 20.14 -31.18 40.98
C ILE A 165 21.23 -31.69 41.91
N SER A 166 21.77 -30.79 42.73
CA SER A 166 22.67 -31.13 43.82
C SER A 166 22.35 -30.36 45.08
N ASP A 167 22.47 -31.04 46.22
CA ASP A 167 22.40 -30.46 47.55
C ASP A 167 23.74 -29.80 47.96
N THR A 168 23.87 -29.39 49.23
CA THR A 168 25.10 -28.75 49.72
C THR A 168 26.24 -29.71 50.01
N SER A 169 25.93 -30.99 50.18
CA SER A 169 26.88 -32.08 50.42
C SER A 169 27.43 -32.70 49.13
N GLY A 170 26.85 -32.35 47.99
CA GLY A 170 27.18 -32.86 46.66
C GLY A 170 26.46 -34.15 46.28
N ALA A 171 25.42 -34.57 47.00
CA ALA A 171 24.50 -35.61 46.54
C ALA A 171 23.66 -35.07 45.39
N THR A 172 23.18 -35.97 44.52
CA THR A 172 22.54 -35.58 43.25
C THR A 172 21.41 -36.50 42.85
N ASP A 173 20.40 -35.94 42.20
CA ASP A 173 19.35 -36.69 41.51
C ASP A 173 19.00 -36.03 40.16
N THR A 174 18.36 -36.78 39.26
CA THR A 174 18.11 -36.36 37.87
C THR A 174 16.66 -36.54 37.47
N ALA A 175 16.07 -35.50 36.89
CA ALA A 175 14.71 -35.51 36.36
C ALA A 175 14.67 -35.07 34.88
N THR A 176 13.51 -35.30 34.26
CA THR A 176 13.23 -34.98 32.85
C THR A 176 12.26 -33.83 32.75
N VAL A 177 12.56 -32.88 31.88
CA VAL A 177 11.64 -31.83 31.44
C VAL A 177 11.08 -32.22 30.08
N THR A 178 9.75 -32.28 29.97
CA THR A 178 9.04 -32.49 28.71
C THR A 178 8.36 -31.20 28.28
N ILE A 179 8.58 -30.78 27.04
CA ILE A 179 8.03 -29.54 26.48
C ILE A 179 7.24 -29.90 25.23
N THR A 180 5.99 -29.46 25.16
CA THR A 180 5.19 -29.50 23.93
C THR A 180 5.12 -28.09 23.34
N VAL A 181 5.76 -27.91 22.20
CA VAL A 181 5.74 -26.67 21.42
C VAL A 181 4.58 -26.75 20.43
N THR A 182 3.67 -25.79 20.53
CA THR A 182 2.52 -25.69 19.63
C THR A 182 2.76 -24.64 18.56
N GLU A 183 2.18 -24.89 17.39
CA GLU A 183 2.22 -23.98 16.25
C GLU A 183 1.70 -22.58 16.62
N GLN A 184 2.34 -21.57 16.03
CA GLN A 184 1.89 -20.19 16.00
C GLN A 184 1.83 -19.76 14.54
N THR A 185 0.73 -19.16 14.11
CA THR A 185 0.65 -18.58 12.78
C THR A 185 1.73 -17.51 12.58
N ASP A 186 2.60 -17.75 11.61
CA ASP A 186 3.61 -16.89 11.05
C ASP A 186 3.03 -15.98 9.97
N VAL A 187 3.78 -14.94 9.63
CA VAL A 187 3.45 -14.04 8.51
C VAL A 187 4.21 -14.56 7.29
N PRO A 188 3.60 -14.61 6.10
CA PRO A 188 4.30 -15.05 4.91
C PRO A 188 5.48 -14.12 4.58
N ILE A 189 6.46 -14.64 3.84
CA ILE A 189 7.63 -13.89 3.42
C ILE A 189 7.56 -13.68 1.91
N ALA A 190 7.30 -12.44 1.49
CA ALA A 190 7.34 -12.03 0.09
C ALA A 190 8.75 -11.57 -0.31
N ASN A 191 9.30 -12.13 -1.39
CA ASN A 191 10.65 -11.87 -1.89
C ASN A 191 10.61 -11.15 -3.24
N ASN A 192 11.39 -10.07 -3.38
CA ASN A 192 11.42 -9.28 -4.62
C ASN A 192 11.77 -10.11 -5.86
N ASP A 193 11.18 -9.72 -7.00
CA ASP A 193 11.33 -10.39 -8.28
C ASP A 193 12.08 -9.54 -9.32
N PRO A 194 12.96 -10.17 -10.11
CA PRO A 194 13.41 -11.56 -9.98
C PRO A 194 14.39 -11.70 -8.80
N THR A 195 14.49 -12.91 -8.24
CA THR A 195 15.47 -13.21 -7.17
C THR A 195 16.91 -12.93 -7.60
N GLU A 196 17.22 -13.12 -8.90
CA GLU A 196 18.53 -12.87 -9.49
C GLU A 196 18.39 -12.22 -10.88
N GLY A 197 19.27 -11.26 -11.19
CA GLY A 197 19.30 -10.58 -12.49
C GLY A 197 18.22 -9.50 -12.63
N THR A 198 17.56 -9.47 -13.79
CA THR A 198 16.51 -8.49 -14.10
C THR A 198 15.54 -9.14 -15.08
N LEU A 199 14.23 -9.00 -14.84
CA LEU A 199 13.23 -9.43 -15.81
C LEU A 199 13.30 -8.51 -17.01
N THR A 200 13.31 -9.06 -18.22
CA THR A 200 13.35 -8.24 -19.44
C THR A 200 12.16 -8.56 -20.33
N THR A 201 11.57 -7.52 -20.91
CA THR A 201 10.55 -7.63 -21.97
C THR A 201 10.77 -6.52 -22.98
N ASN A 202 10.25 -6.71 -24.19
CA ASN A 202 10.16 -5.60 -25.12
C ASN A 202 8.98 -4.70 -24.75
N GLU A 203 9.01 -3.44 -25.17
CA GLU A 203 7.81 -2.60 -25.14
C GLU A 203 6.65 -3.26 -25.93
N ASP A 204 5.42 -2.86 -25.59
CA ASP A 204 4.18 -3.38 -26.15
C ASP A 204 4.01 -4.92 -26.09
N THR A 205 4.85 -5.60 -25.31
CA THR A 205 4.90 -7.05 -25.23
C THR A 205 4.47 -7.50 -23.85
N LEU A 206 3.50 -8.43 -23.83
CA LEU A 206 3.04 -9.09 -22.61
C LEU A 206 4.16 -9.93 -21.97
N LEU A 207 4.48 -9.64 -20.72
CA LEU A 207 5.33 -10.43 -19.85
C LEU A 207 4.48 -11.24 -18.87
N ILE A 208 4.83 -12.50 -18.65
CA ILE A 208 4.19 -13.38 -17.65
C ILE A 208 5.18 -13.60 -16.51
N ILE A 209 4.72 -13.42 -15.27
CA ILE A 209 5.56 -13.39 -14.07
C ILE A 209 4.94 -14.30 -13.01
N ASP A 210 5.71 -15.28 -12.57
CA ASP A 210 5.37 -16.18 -11.46
C ASP A 210 6.04 -15.66 -10.18
N VAL A 211 5.34 -14.76 -9.49
CA VAL A 211 5.87 -14.05 -8.32
C VAL A 211 5.92 -14.93 -7.07
N LEU A 212 5.09 -15.96 -6.96
CA LEU A 212 5.07 -16.83 -5.77
C LEU A 212 6.25 -17.82 -5.74
N SER A 213 7.02 -17.92 -6.82
CA SER A 213 8.04 -18.98 -6.96
C SER A 213 9.21 -18.87 -5.97
N ASN A 214 9.44 -17.69 -5.39
CA ASN A 214 10.46 -17.40 -4.39
C ASN A 214 9.87 -17.00 -3.03
N ASP A 215 8.55 -16.95 -2.89
CA ASP A 215 7.86 -16.61 -1.64
C ASP A 215 7.71 -17.85 -0.76
N VAL A 216 7.61 -17.66 0.56
CA VAL A 216 7.49 -18.77 1.51
C VAL A 216 6.47 -18.47 2.61
N ASP A 217 5.79 -19.52 3.05
CA ASP A 217 4.89 -19.56 4.21
C ASP A 217 5.38 -20.69 5.13
N ASP A 218 5.70 -20.36 6.37
CA ASP A 218 6.46 -21.26 7.26
C ASP A 218 5.57 -22.36 7.89
N GLU A 219 4.26 -22.26 7.73
CA GLU A 219 3.20 -23.22 8.09
C GLU A 219 3.28 -24.55 7.32
N GLY A 220 4.15 -24.65 6.32
CA GLY A 220 4.41 -25.89 5.57
C GLY A 220 3.30 -26.30 4.59
N VAL A 221 2.21 -25.54 4.51
CA VAL A 221 1.22 -25.58 3.43
C VAL A 221 1.28 -24.25 2.71
N ASP A 222 2.03 -24.21 1.61
CA ASP A 222 2.15 -23.06 0.72
C ASP A 222 0.78 -22.74 0.11
N ASN A 223 -0.05 -22.00 0.86
CA ASN A 223 -1.36 -21.51 0.50
C ASN A 223 -1.29 -20.02 0.21
N LEU A 224 -0.18 -19.59 -0.36
CA LEU A 224 0.02 -18.22 -0.77
C LEU A 224 -0.84 -17.90 -1.99
N ASN A 225 -1.53 -16.77 -1.91
CA ASN A 225 -2.27 -16.19 -3.01
C ASN A 225 -1.84 -14.75 -3.20
N VAL A 226 -1.78 -14.29 -4.45
CA VAL A 226 -1.54 -12.87 -4.72
C VAL A 226 -2.85 -12.12 -4.47
N GLN A 227 -2.89 -11.32 -3.42
CA GLN A 227 -4.06 -10.56 -2.98
C GLN A 227 -4.25 -9.28 -3.80
N SER A 228 -3.17 -8.55 -4.06
CA SER A 228 -3.21 -7.28 -4.78
C SER A 228 -1.90 -6.97 -5.50
N TYR A 229 -1.96 -6.04 -6.46
CA TYR A 229 -0.83 -5.60 -7.28
C TYR A 229 -0.94 -4.10 -7.60
N GLY A 230 0.20 -3.41 -7.78
CA GLY A 230 0.29 -2.01 -8.18
C GLY A 230 1.35 -1.21 -7.42
N VAL A 231 1.56 0.05 -7.80
CA VAL A 231 2.46 0.96 -7.05
C VAL A 231 1.72 1.54 -5.86
N VAL A 232 2.16 1.12 -4.67
CA VAL A 232 1.71 1.65 -3.41
C VAL A 232 2.73 2.70 -2.98
N ASP A 233 2.31 3.96 -2.80
CA ASP A 233 3.21 4.93 -2.19
C ASP A 233 3.42 4.61 -0.69
N ALA A 234 4.34 5.33 -0.03
CA ALA A 234 4.67 5.11 1.38
C ALA A 234 3.47 5.24 2.36
N ASN A 235 2.28 5.60 1.87
CA ASN A 235 1.04 5.72 2.65
C ASN A 235 -0.02 4.66 2.30
N GLY A 236 0.29 3.63 1.52
CA GLY A 236 -0.66 2.54 1.27
C GLY A 236 -1.69 2.84 0.17
N ILE A 237 -1.50 3.89 -0.64
CA ILE A 237 -2.45 4.27 -1.70
C ILE A 237 -1.96 3.74 -3.05
N SER A 238 -2.78 2.90 -3.70
CA SER A 238 -2.57 2.49 -5.10
C SER A 238 -2.64 3.72 -6.01
N ARG A 239 -1.51 4.10 -6.59
CA ARG A 239 -1.47 5.11 -7.64
C ARG A 239 -1.73 4.39 -8.97
N SER A 240 -2.73 4.83 -9.72
CA SER A 240 -2.79 4.62 -11.16
C SER A 240 -1.78 5.60 -11.79
N ASN A 241 -0.49 5.31 -11.67
CA ASN A 241 0.56 6.02 -12.36
C ASN A 241 1.13 5.08 -13.42
N ASN A 242 0.95 5.41 -14.70
CA ASN A 242 1.92 5.29 -15.80
C ASN A 242 2.87 4.06 -15.93
N ASP A 243 2.65 2.96 -15.22
CA ASP A 243 3.61 1.85 -15.00
C ASP A 243 3.08 0.53 -15.63
N GLY A 244 2.37 0.64 -16.76
CA GLY A 244 1.85 -0.49 -17.53
C GLY A 244 0.50 -1.02 -17.08
N ILE A 245 0.00 -2.05 -17.78
CA ILE A 245 -1.22 -2.79 -17.45
C ILE A 245 -0.82 -4.09 -16.77
N ILE A 246 -1.21 -4.26 -15.51
CA ILE A 246 -1.00 -5.48 -14.74
C ILE A 246 -2.32 -6.22 -14.59
N THR A 247 -2.32 -7.53 -14.84
CA THR A 247 -3.48 -8.39 -14.54
C THR A 247 -3.05 -9.68 -13.86
N ILE A 248 -3.92 -10.19 -12.99
CA ILE A 248 -3.73 -11.46 -12.30
C ILE A 248 -4.67 -12.53 -12.86
N ASN A 249 -4.15 -13.73 -13.09
CA ASN A 249 -4.95 -14.90 -13.43
C ASN A 249 -4.38 -16.13 -12.74
N ASN A 250 -5.13 -16.69 -11.79
CA ASN A 250 -4.72 -17.84 -10.97
C ASN A 250 -3.33 -17.65 -10.36
N ASN A 251 -3.12 -16.54 -9.65
CA ASN A 251 -1.87 -16.14 -8.97
C ASN A 251 -0.68 -15.84 -9.89
N ILE A 252 -0.83 -15.99 -11.21
CA ILE A 252 0.16 -15.57 -12.18
C ILE A 252 -0.11 -14.12 -12.58
N LEU A 253 0.90 -13.27 -12.43
CA LEU A 253 0.83 -11.88 -12.88
C LEU A 253 1.23 -11.78 -14.34
N THR A 254 0.60 -10.85 -15.02
CA THR A 254 0.98 -10.42 -16.35
C THR A 254 1.18 -8.92 -16.36
N TYR A 255 2.15 -8.45 -17.13
CA TYR A 255 2.53 -7.06 -17.23
C TYR A 255 2.69 -6.68 -18.70
N ILE A 256 2.04 -5.59 -19.11
CA ILE A 256 2.21 -4.96 -20.41
C ILE A 256 2.78 -3.56 -20.15
N PRO A 257 3.98 -3.22 -20.65
CA PRO A 257 4.52 -1.87 -20.54
C PRO A 257 3.55 -0.80 -21.08
N PRO A 258 3.62 0.45 -20.61
CA PRO A 258 2.94 1.55 -21.28
C PRO A 258 3.32 1.61 -22.76
N LEU A 259 2.39 2.09 -23.59
CA LEU A 259 2.63 2.30 -25.01
C LEU A 259 3.86 3.21 -25.20
N ASN A 260 4.80 2.79 -26.05
CA ASN A 260 6.01 3.52 -26.39
C ASN A 260 6.92 3.81 -25.17
N PHE A 261 6.90 2.92 -24.17
CA PHE A 261 7.78 3.01 -22.99
C PHE A 261 8.95 2.06 -23.12
N ASN A 262 10.15 2.61 -23.02
CA ASN A 262 11.40 1.88 -22.90
C ASN A 262 12.18 2.36 -21.67
N SER A 263 12.88 1.43 -21.01
CA SER A 263 13.78 1.73 -19.90
C SER A 263 14.99 2.53 -20.40
N ALA A 264 15.18 3.75 -19.90
CA ALA A 264 16.43 4.48 -20.10
C ALA A 264 17.58 3.77 -19.35
N ASP A 265 18.83 3.94 -19.82
CA ASP A 265 20.02 3.30 -19.25
C ASP A 265 20.00 3.28 -17.71
N ASP A 266 19.91 2.07 -17.13
CA ASP A 266 19.84 1.74 -15.68
C ASP A 266 18.55 2.12 -14.90
N THR A 267 17.48 2.55 -15.58
CA THR A 267 16.17 2.78 -14.95
C THR A 267 15.19 1.64 -15.23
N LEU A 268 14.88 0.85 -14.20
CA LEU A 268 13.90 -0.23 -14.28
C LEU A 268 12.48 0.32 -14.06
N ASP A 269 11.52 -0.27 -14.76
CA ASP A 269 10.13 -0.17 -14.34
C ASP A 269 9.89 -1.13 -13.17
N SER A 270 8.93 -0.80 -12.30
CA SER A 270 8.68 -1.61 -11.12
C SER A 270 7.26 -1.44 -10.58
N PHE A 271 6.72 -2.52 -10.00
CA PHE A 271 5.47 -2.48 -9.26
C PHE A 271 5.55 -3.38 -8.01
N GLN A 272 4.66 -3.15 -7.04
CA GLN A 272 4.56 -4.02 -5.86
C GLN A 272 3.41 -5.01 -5.99
N TYR A 273 3.53 -6.13 -5.30
CA TYR A 273 2.45 -7.08 -5.10
C TYR A 273 2.35 -7.46 -3.62
N THR A 274 1.16 -7.89 -3.21
CA THR A 274 0.88 -8.38 -1.85
C THR A 274 0.44 -9.82 -1.94
N ILE A 275 1.08 -10.69 -1.17
CA ILE A 275 0.64 -12.07 -0.96
C ILE A 275 -0.17 -12.16 0.34
N ILE A 276 -1.11 -13.10 0.37
CA ILE A 276 -1.90 -13.47 1.54
C ILE A 276 -1.80 -14.98 1.75
N ASP A 277 -1.65 -15.39 3.00
CA ASP A 277 -1.66 -16.80 3.41
C ASP A 277 -3.10 -17.32 3.64
N GLY A 278 -3.22 -18.53 4.19
CA GLY A 278 -4.52 -19.11 4.57
C GLY A 278 -5.17 -18.50 5.81
N ASP A 279 -4.40 -17.77 6.62
CA ASP A 279 -4.79 -17.20 7.92
C ASP A 279 -5.03 -15.67 7.86
N GLU A 280 -5.03 -15.11 6.66
CA GLU A 280 -5.23 -13.69 6.34
C GLU A 280 -4.05 -12.76 6.67
N ASN A 281 -2.85 -13.28 6.93
CA ASN A 281 -1.65 -12.45 7.03
C ASN A 281 -1.10 -12.11 5.65
N THR A 282 -0.45 -10.95 5.54
CA THR A 282 -0.01 -10.41 4.26
C THR A 282 1.44 -9.95 4.28
N ALA A 283 2.13 -10.11 3.16
CA ALA A 283 3.45 -9.55 2.93
C ALA A 283 3.57 -8.95 1.52
N THR A 284 4.48 -7.98 1.36
CA THR A 284 4.65 -7.22 0.11
C THR A 284 6.04 -7.36 -0.47
N ALA A 285 6.14 -7.50 -1.78
CA ALA A 285 7.40 -7.50 -2.51
C ALA A 285 7.30 -6.66 -3.80
N THR A 286 8.45 -6.40 -4.43
CA THR A 286 8.57 -5.58 -5.64
C THR A 286 9.02 -6.42 -6.83
N VAL A 287 8.38 -6.24 -7.97
CA VAL A 287 8.83 -6.73 -9.27
C VAL A 287 9.59 -5.62 -9.99
N SER A 288 10.79 -5.92 -10.50
CA SER A 288 11.60 -4.99 -11.30
C SER A 288 11.82 -5.52 -12.72
N ILE A 289 11.49 -4.70 -13.72
CA ILE A 289 11.51 -5.05 -15.14
C ILE A 289 12.34 -4.04 -15.93
N TYR A 290 13.14 -4.52 -16.87
CA TYR A 290 13.80 -3.71 -17.89
C TYR A 290 13.03 -3.85 -19.21
N VAL A 291 12.54 -2.74 -19.75
CA VAL A 291 11.78 -2.71 -21.00
C VAL A 291 12.69 -2.28 -22.15
N THR A 292 12.94 -3.17 -23.10
CA THR A 292 13.74 -2.89 -24.30
C THR A 292 12.88 -2.29 -25.40
N SER A 293 13.40 -1.27 -26.09
CA SER A 293 12.71 -0.71 -27.26
C SER A 293 12.65 -1.69 -28.43
N ILE A 294 11.55 -1.65 -29.16
CA ILE A 294 11.39 -2.20 -30.51
C ILE A 294 11.44 -1.00 -31.45
N GLY A 295 11.98 -1.13 -32.67
CA GLY A 295 12.00 0.00 -33.59
C GLY A 295 10.59 0.37 -34.09
N ASP A 296 10.07 1.50 -33.65
CA ASP A 296 8.87 2.14 -34.17
C ASP A 296 9.16 3.02 -35.39
N ALA A 297 8.11 3.29 -36.16
CA ALA A 297 8.18 4.26 -37.24
C ALA A 297 8.08 5.67 -36.66
N ALA A 298 8.99 6.56 -37.07
CA ALA A 298 8.91 7.97 -36.74
C ALA A 298 7.57 8.60 -37.14
N ILE A 299 7.03 9.45 -36.28
CA ILE A 299 5.74 10.11 -36.47
C ILE A 299 5.97 11.59 -36.77
N TRP A 300 5.34 12.08 -37.84
CA TRP A 300 5.33 13.49 -38.20
C TRP A 300 4.13 14.21 -37.59
N GLN A 301 4.37 15.40 -37.05
CA GLN A 301 3.33 16.41 -36.90
C GLN A 301 2.95 16.96 -38.28
N THR A 302 1.77 17.58 -38.38
CA THR A 302 1.30 18.18 -39.63
C THR A 302 2.29 19.26 -40.11
N LEU A 303 2.81 19.09 -41.33
CA LEU A 303 3.58 20.14 -42.00
C LEU A 303 2.64 21.08 -42.74
N GLU A 304 2.63 22.35 -42.35
CA GLU A 304 1.92 23.39 -43.06
C GLU A 304 2.60 23.75 -44.38
N SER A 305 1.83 24.31 -45.31
CA SER A 305 2.44 24.88 -46.52
C SER A 305 3.20 26.15 -46.17
N LYS A 306 4.30 26.40 -46.87
CA LYS A 306 5.14 27.59 -46.67
C LYS A 306 5.10 28.48 -47.90
N THR A 307 5.35 29.76 -47.65
CA THR A 307 5.42 30.78 -48.68
C THR A 307 6.69 31.59 -48.47
N ILE A 308 7.45 31.79 -49.54
CA ILE A 308 8.64 32.64 -49.55
C ILE A 308 8.54 33.61 -50.73
N ASP A 309 9.24 34.73 -50.62
CA ASP A 309 9.37 35.72 -51.67
C ASP A 309 10.44 35.27 -52.69
N GLU A 310 10.27 35.55 -53.98
CA GLU A 310 11.25 35.19 -55.01
C GLU A 310 12.59 35.91 -54.83
N ASP A 311 12.60 37.10 -54.22
CA ASP A 311 13.81 37.86 -53.88
C ASP A 311 14.44 37.40 -52.56
N SER A 312 13.94 36.32 -51.97
CA SER A 312 14.51 35.77 -50.74
C SER A 312 15.96 35.36 -50.98
N PRO A 313 16.92 35.85 -50.17
CA PRO A 313 18.32 35.55 -50.37
C PRO A 313 18.59 34.06 -50.20
N THR A 314 19.62 33.56 -50.89
CA THR A 314 20.16 32.23 -50.63
C THR A 314 20.52 32.07 -49.15
N GLY A 315 20.09 30.98 -48.52
CA GLY A 315 20.22 30.76 -47.08
C GLY A 315 18.96 31.09 -46.28
N THR A 316 17.84 31.42 -46.94
CA THR A 316 16.55 31.64 -46.28
C THR A 316 16.03 30.35 -45.63
N THR A 317 15.68 30.42 -44.35
CA THR A 317 15.07 29.32 -43.61
C THR A 317 13.59 29.18 -43.99
N VAL A 318 13.23 28.05 -44.60
CA VAL A 318 11.85 27.74 -45.00
C VAL A 318 11.08 27.08 -43.86
N TYR A 319 11.77 26.28 -43.05
CA TYR A 319 11.26 25.73 -41.81
C TYR A 319 12.31 25.82 -40.72
N ALA A 320 12.01 26.55 -39.66
CA ALA A 320 12.81 26.53 -38.45
C ALA A 320 12.48 25.29 -37.61
N GLU A 321 13.50 24.66 -37.05
CA GLU A 321 13.39 23.50 -36.15
C GLU A 321 12.50 22.38 -36.69
N LEU A 322 12.58 22.09 -37.99
CA LEU A 322 11.75 21.07 -38.65
C LEU A 322 11.91 19.69 -38.00
N LYS A 323 13.09 19.43 -37.42
CA LYS A 323 13.38 18.24 -36.60
C LYS A 323 12.44 18.09 -35.40
N ASN A 324 11.92 19.17 -34.81
CA ASN A 324 10.98 19.13 -33.68
C ASN A 324 9.55 18.73 -34.10
N LEU A 325 9.26 18.74 -35.40
CA LEU A 325 7.99 18.29 -35.97
C LEU A 325 8.01 16.79 -36.31
N CYS A 326 9.09 16.08 -36.01
CA CYS A 326 9.18 14.63 -36.08
C CYS A 326 9.60 14.07 -34.72
N THR A 327 8.93 13.02 -34.27
CA THR A 327 9.29 12.31 -33.05
C THR A 327 9.44 10.82 -33.36
N ASP A 328 10.46 10.20 -32.79
CA ASP A 328 10.76 8.78 -32.87
C ASP A 328 11.12 8.34 -31.46
N VAL A 329 10.47 7.28 -30.99
CA VAL A 329 10.53 6.83 -29.60
C VAL A 329 11.85 6.10 -29.33
N ASP A 330 12.45 5.48 -30.36
CA ASP A 330 13.46 4.45 -30.19
C ASP A 330 14.85 4.84 -30.67
N SER A 331 14.97 6.00 -31.31
CA SER A 331 16.20 6.35 -32.00
C SER A 331 16.51 7.84 -32.05
N SER A 332 17.80 8.14 -32.23
CA SER A 332 18.22 9.49 -32.56
C SER A 332 17.75 9.86 -33.97
N LEU A 333 17.00 10.95 -34.07
CA LEU A 333 16.39 11.41 -35.32
C LEU A 333 17.43 11.72 -36.40
N ASN A 334 17.38 10.99 -37.52
CA ASN A 334 18.08 11.30 -38.75
C ASN A 334 17.12 11.98 -39.74
N PHE A 335 17.51 13.15 -40.23
CA PHE A 335 16.66 14.04 -41.03
C PHE A 335 17.29 14.32 -42.39
N GLY A 336 16.48 14.32 -43.45
CA GLY A 336 16.92 14.77 -44.78
C GLY A 336 15.78 15.16 -45.71
N VAL A 337 16.12 15.89 -46.78
CA VAL A 337 15.20 16.14 -47.90
C VAL A 337 15.34 14.97 -48.88
N THR A 338 14.23 14.30 -49.21
CA THR A 338 14.28 13.09 -50.07
C THR A 338 13.85 13.35 -51.50
N SER A 339 12.91 14.28 -51.71
CA SER A 339 12.54 14.69 -53.06
C SER A 339 11.97 16.10 -53.11
N ILE A 340 12.19 16.75 -54.25
CA ILE A 340 11.65 18.07 -54.57
C ILE A 340 11.03 17.91 -55.95
N SER A 341 9.79 18.37 -56.12
CA SER A 341 9.08 18.23 -57.40
C SER A 341 9.67 19.07 -58.53
N ASN A 342 10.51 20.05 -58.20
CA ASN A 342 11.28 20.84 -59.14
C ASN A 342 12.79 20.61 -58.95
N TYR A 343 13.53 20.46 -60.05
CA TYR A 343 14.97 20.24 -60.08
C TYR A 343 15.82 21.53 -59.92
N GLU A 344 15.18 22.71 -59.93
CA GLU A 344 15.83 24.03 -59.85
C GLU A 344 15.89 24.58 -58.42
N LEU A 345 15.24 23.93 -57.45
CA LEU A 345 15.33 24.26 -56.03
C LEU A 345 16.26 23.29 -55.31
N ASP A 346 17.20 23.82 -54.53
CA ASP A 346 18.05 23.03 -53.65
C ASP A 346 17.84 23.43 -52.19
N PHE A 347 17.81 22.44 -51.30
CA PHE A 347 17.72 22.65 -49.86
C PHE A 347 18.87 21.98 -49.12
N SER A 348 19.26 22.57 -48.00
CA SER A 348 20.11 21.94 -47.00
C SER A 348 19.43 21.89 -45.64
N ASN A 349 19.95 21.04 -44.75
CA ASN A 349 19.61 21.06 -43.35
C ASN A 349 20.85 21.49 -42.56
N ASP A 350 20.67 22.35 -41.57
CA ASP A 350 21.74 22.68 -40.63
C ASP A 350 21.76 21.73 -39.42
N ASP A 351 22.82 21.85 -38.60
CA ASP A 351 22.97 21.04 -37.38
C ASP A 351 21.87 21.32 -36.33
N SER A 352 21.11 22.40 -36.50
CA SER A 352 19.99 22.77 -35.64
C SER A 352 18.64 22.21 -36.12
N GLY A 353 18.61 21.53 -37.28
CA GLY A 353 17.41 20.93 -37.85
C GLY A 353 16.53 21.91 -38.64
N ASN A 354 17.09 23.03 -39.12
CA ASN A 354 16.39 23.98 -39.97
C ASN A 354 16.48 23.57 -41.45
N LEU A 355 15.36 23.63 -42.17
CA LEU A 355 15.33 23.48 -43.62
C LEU A 355 15.64 24.82 -44.29
N ILE A 356 16.76 24.88 -44.99
CA ILE A 356 17.30 26.10 -45.59
C ILE A 356 17.27 25.98 -47.12
N LEU A 357 16.77 27.01 -47.79
CA LEU A 357 16.83 27.13 -49.24
C LEU A 357 18.24 27.56 -49.67
N THR A 358 18.91 26.74 -50.47
CA THR A 358 20.32 26.96 -50.90
C THR A 358 20.47 27.31 -52.37
N ASN A 359 19.41 27.18 -53.18
CA ASN A 359 19.39 27.69 -54.54
C ASN A 359 17.97 28.14 -54.91
N LEU A 360 17.90 29.35 -55.47
CA LEU A 360 16.72 29.96 -56.05
C LEU A 360 17.22 30.73 -57.26
N GLU A 361 16.96 30.25 -58.48
CA GLU A 361 17.37 30.96 -59.70
C GLU A 361 16.46 32.19 -59.93
N GLU A 362 17.06 33.33 -60.30
CA GLU A 362 16.33 34.57 -60.61
C GLU A 362 15.33 34.33 -61.77
N ASN A 363 14.08 34.78 -61.61
CA ASN A 363 12.93 34.63 -62.54
C ASN A 363 12.14 33.30 -62.45
N TYR A 364 11.87 32.82 -61.25
CA TYR A 364 11.18 31.53 -61.06
C TYR A 364 9.66 31.69 -60.93
N TYR A 365 8.93 31.18 -61.93
CA TYR A 365 7.46 31.18 -61.96
C TYR A 365 6.91 29.77 -61.76
N ASP A 366 6.67 29.34 -60.51
CA ASP A 366 5.80 28.18 -60.29
C ASP A 366 5.03 28.24 -58.97
N SER A 367 3.72 28.01 -59.06
CA SER A 367 2.82 27.93 -57.92
C SER A 367 2.65 26.47 -57.50
N GLY A 368 3.31 26.08 -56.41
CA GLY A 368 3.03 24.82 -55.72
C GLY A 368 4.11 23.74 -55.85
N ASN A 369 5.33 24.06 -55.42
CA ASN A 369 6.43 23.09 -55.37
C ASN A 369 6.19 22.11 -54.22
N GLY A 370 6.09 20.82 -54.53
CA GLY A 370 6.05 19.76 -53.53
C GLY A 370 7.45 19.50 -52.97
N VAL A 371 7.64 19.74 -51.68
CA VAL A 371 8.87 19.40 -50.96
C VAL A 371 8.58 18.20 -50.06
N THR A 372 9.35 17.13 -50.21
CA THR A 372 9.25 15.93 -49.38
C THR A 372 10.49 15.81 -48.50
N VAL A 373 10.25 15.76 -47.21
CA VAL A 373 11.25 15.55 -46.17
C VAL A 373 11.09 14.17 -45.57
N SER A 374 12.19 13.59 -45.08
CA SER A 374 12.20 12.30 -44.41
C SER A 374 12.84 12.42 -43.04
N CYS A 375 12.23 11.69 -42.11
CA CYS A 375 12.69 11.51 -40.75
C CYS A 375 12.73 10.01 -40.48
N ASN A 376 13.92 9.46 -40.24
CA ASN A 376 14.15 8.01 -40.04
C ASN A 376 13.48 7.11 -41.10
N GLY A 377 13.39 7.59 -42.35
CA GLY A 377 12.80 6.83 -43.47
C GLY A 377 11.29 7.01 -43.65
N VAL A 378 10.60 7.74 -42.77
CA VAL A 378 9.20 8.14 -42.96
C VAL A 378 9.15 9.48 -43.68
N GLU A 379 8.50 9.52 -44.84
CA GLU A 379 8.39 10.71 -45.68
C GLU A 379 7.14 11.54 -45.37
N GLN A 380 7.27 12.86 -45.38
CA GLN A 380 6.18 13.81 -45.26
C GLN A 380 6.39 14.94 -46.26
N SER A 381 5.31 15.34 -46.95
CA SER A 381 5.36 16.40 -47.96
C SER A 381 4.62 17.65 -47.48
N PHE A 382 5.10 18.81 -47.93
CA PHE A 382 4.39 20.09 -47.82
C PHE A 382 4.51 20.85 -49.15
N THR A 383 3.66 21.87 -49.32
CA THR A 383 3.72 22.74 -50.50
C THR A 383 4.50 24.01 -50.19
N LEU A 384 5.49 24.33 -51.01
CA LEU A 384 6.20 25.60 -51.01
C LEU A 384 5.67 26.47 -52.16
N THR A 385 5.12 27.63 -51.81
CA THR A 385 4.68 28.65 -52.77
C THR A 385 5.75 29.74 -52.82
N ILE A 386 6.23 30.05 -54.01
CA ILE A 386 7.11 31.21 -54.23
C ILE A 386 6.22 32.35 -54.73
N LEU A 387 6.23 33.48 -54.04
CA LEU A 387 5.52 34.68 -54.46
C LEU A 387 6.43 35.46 -55.41
N VAL A 388 5.91 35.75 -56.59
CA VAL A 388 6.54 36.61 -57.60
C VAL A 388 6.01 38.02 -57.37
N ASP A 389 6.88 39.02 -57.27
CA ASP A 389 6.45 40.41 -57.30
C ASP A 389 6.23 40.83 -58.76
N TYR A 390 5.09 41.44 -59.05
CA TYR A 390 4.70 41.76 -60.42
C TYR A 390 5.26 43.11 -60.91
N ASP A 391 6.17 43.73 -60.16
CA ASP A 391 6.59 45.13 -60.37
C ASP A 391 7.97 45.34 -61.02
N ASP A 392 8.67 44.30 -61.49
CA ASP A 392 9.96 44.45 -62.19
C ASP A 392 9.84 44.60 -63.72
N ASP A 393 9.38 45.78 -64.16
CA ASP A 393 9.66 46.35 -65.50
C ASP A 393 10.96 47.20 -65.46
N ASP A 394 12.04 46.71 -64.83
CA ASP A 394 13.36 47.38 -64.85
C ASP A 394 14.30 46.73 -65.89
N ASP A 395 13.84 46.61 -67.14
CA ASP A 395 14.69 46.32 -68.29
C ASP A 395 15.40 47.59 -68.76
N GLY A 396 16.49 47.94 -68.08
CA GLY A 396 17.27 49.15 -68.31
C GLY A 396 17.54 49.49 -69.78
N PHE A 397 16.75 50.40 -70.36
CA PHE A 397 17.04 51.17 -71.57
C PHE A 397 16.15 52.44 -71.63
N CYS A 398 16.61 53.55 -71.02
CA CYS A 398 16.01 54.86 -71.28
C CYS A 398 16.43 55.38 -72.67
N ASP A 399 15.50 55.35 -73.63
CA ASP A 399 15.62 55.95 -74.97
C ASP A 399 15.66 57.50 -74.90
N PRO A 400 16.71 58.17 -75.40
CA PRO A 400 16.85 59.62 -75.28
C PRO A 400 16.00 60.34 -76.34
N GLY A 401 14.68 60.46 -76.13
CA GLY A 401 13.84 61.05 -77.17
C GLY A 401 12.42 61.54 -76.85
N GLN A 402 11.85 61.29 -75.68
CA GLN A 402 10.48 61.76 -75.34
C GLN A 402 10.39 62.18 -73.87
N PRO A 403 9.74 63.32 -73.55
CA PRO A 403 9.50 63.70 -72.15
C PRO A 403 8.24 62.99 -71.65
N ASP A 404 8.42 61.86 -70.96
CA ASP A 404 7.38 61.35 -70.05
C ASP A 404 7.63 61.86 -68.63
N SER A 405 6.55 62.23 -67.95
CA SER A 405 6.53 63.04 -66.73
C SER A 405 6.51 62.21 -65.44
N SER A 406 7.15 61.05 -65.42
CA SER A 406 7.13 60.13 -64.25
C SER A 406 8.49 59.59 -63.82
N CYS A 407 9.60 60.22 -64.20
CA CYS A 407 10.91 59.94 -63.58
C CYS A 407 11.40 61.17 -62.81
N THR A 408 11.30 61.13 -61.48
CA THR A 408 12.11 61.99 -60.61
C THR A 408 12.99 61.10 -59.77
N ASP A 409 14.15 60.77 -60.31
CA ASP A 409 15.32 60.39 -59.52
C ASP A 409 16.31 61.56 -59.57
N VAL A 410 16.72 62.06 -58.40
CA VAL A 410 17.65 63.18 -58.25
C VAL A 410 18.90 62.68 -57.55
N ASP A 411 19.91 62.49 -58.38
CA ASP A 411 21.33 62.80 -58.20
C ASP A 411 22.10 62.24 -56.99
N ASN A 412 23.01 61.36 -57.39
CA ASN A 412 24.20 60.94 -56.68
C ASN A 412 25.28 62.06 -56.67
N CYS A 413 26.13 62.06 -55.63
CA CYS A 413 27.56 62.46 -55.57
C CYS A 413 28.04 63.49 -54.50
N PRO A 414 29.31 63.37 -54.03
CA PRO A 414 29.68 63.32 -52.60
C PRO A 414 30.52 64.51 -52.10
N SER A 415 30.64 64.72 -50.77
CA SER A 415 31.86 65.26 -50.13
C SER A 415 31.85 65.21 -48.58
N ILE A 416 32.93 64.68 -48.00
CA ILE A 416 33.46 64.90 -46.64
C ILE A 416 34.32 66.22 -46.74
N PRO A 417 34.43 67.17 -45.76
CA PRO A 417 34.82 66.90 -44.38
C PRO A 417 34.28 67.77 -43.22
N ASN A 418 34.46 67.17 -42.05
CA ASN A 418 34.38 67.64 -40.67
C ASN A 418 35.05 69.01 -40.39
N THR A 419 34.47 69.86 -39.52
CA THR A 419 35.12 70.49 -38.33
C THR A 419 34.23 71.57 -37.66
N ASP A 420 34.03 71.36 -36.35
CA ASP A 420 34.00 72.30 -35.21
C ASP A 420 32.98 73.46 -35.05
N GLN A 421 32.09 73.24 -34.08
CA GLN A 421 31.69 74.09 -32.94
C GLN A 421 31.72 75.64 -33.06
N GLU A 422 30.57 76.29 -32.90
CA GLU A 422 30.10 76.77 -31.57
C GLU A 422 28.75 77.53 -31.65
N ASN A 423 27.93 77.26 -30.63
CA ASN A 423 26.97 78.15 -29.97
C ASN A 423 25.63 78.56 -30.61
N SER A 424 24.61 78.11 -29.89
CA SER A 424 23.51 78.88 -29.29
C SER A 424 22.14 78.86 -29.99
N ASP A 425 21.20 78.42 -29.17
CA ASP A 425 19.79 78.78 -29.08
C ASP A 425 18.74 78.06 -29.93
N SER A 426 17.94 77.31 -29.16
CA SER A 426 16.52 76.97 -29.35
C SER A 426 16.17 75.73 -30.19
N PRO A 427 15.08 75.03 -29.80
CA PRO A 427 15.22 73.69 -29.25
C PRO A 427 15.01 72.56 -30.26
N ASN A 428 15.67 71.44 -29.95
CA ASN A 428 15.44 70.11 -30.50
C ASN A 428 13.95 69.72 -30.47
N ASP A 429 13.41 69.43 -31.65
CA ASP A 429 12.59 68.23 -31.83
C ASP A 429 13.56 67.07 -32.00
N LEU A 430 13.74 66.28 -30.94
CA LEU A 430 14.48 65.04 -30.97
C LEU A 430 13.58 63.88 -30.54
N ILE A 431 13.57 62.90 -31.43
CA ILE A 431 13.54 61.46 -31.17
C ILE A 431 12.16 60.87 -30.87
N GLY A 432 11.55 60.35 -31.94
CA GLY A 432 10.79 59.12 -31.86
C GLY A 432 11.75 57.95 -32.07
N ASP A 433 12.02 57.22 -30.98
CA ASP A 433 12.55 55.86 -31.01
C ASP A 433 11.43 54.95 -30.51
N ALA A 434 11.21 53.87 -31.25
CA ALA A 434 10.52 52.62 -30.90
C ALA A 434 9.09 52.62 -30.31
N CYS A 435 8.40 51.52 -30.62
CA CYS A 435 7.16 50.98 -30.02
C CYS A 435 5.82 51.46 -30.59
N ASP A 436 5.37 50.75 -31.64
CA ASP A 436 3.98 50.32 -31.82
C ASP A 436 3.55 49.47 -30.60
N THR A 437 2.38 49.56 -29.98
CA THR A 437 1.17 50.37 -30.19
C THR A 437 0.47 50.48 -28.83
N CYS A 438 0.00 51.69 -28.48
CA CYS A 438 -1.23 51.94 -27.71
C CYS A 438 -1.43 53.46 -27.58
N THR A 439 -2.58 53.98 -28.01
CA THR A 439 -3.09 55.23 -27.42
C THR A 439 -4.61 55.25 -27.33
N ASP A 440 -4.99 55.66 -26.12
CA ASP A 440 -6.26 55.93 -25.50
C ASP A 440 -7.11 56.98 -26.24
N LYS A 441 -8.42 56.94 -25.98
CA LYS A 441 -9.37 58.01 -26.31
C LYS A 441 -10.33 58.18 -25.14
N ASP A 442 -9.79 58.63 -24.02
CA ASP A 442 -10.51 59.31 -22.96
C ASP A 442 -10.93 60.71 -23.43
N GLN A 443 -12.24 60.88 -23.68
CA GLN A 443 -12.87 62.19 -23.59
C GLN A 443 -13.31 62.40 -22.15
N ASP A 444 -12.43 62.97 -21.32
CA ASP A 444 -12.80 63.47 -20.01
C ASP A 444 -13.13 64.98 -20.06
N GLY A 445 -14.03 65.41 -19.17
CA GLY A 445 -14.56 66.78 -19.21
C GLY A 445 -15.45 67.11 -18.03
N TYR A 446 -14.88 67.00 -16.82
CA TYR A 446 -15.28 67.56 -15.53
C TYR A 446 -16.56 68.42 -15.41
N GLY A 447 -17.35 68.11 -14.37
CA GLY A 447 -18.22 69.09 -13.71
C GLY A 447 -19.23 68.50 -12.71
N ARG A 448 -18.82 68.29 -11.45
CA ARG A 448 -19.78 68.31 -10.32
C ARG A 448 -20.12 69.79 -10.03
N PRO A 449 -21.38 70.14 -9.70
CA PRO A 449 -21.85 69.96 -8.32
C PRO A 449 -23.34 69.54 -8.17
N ASN A 450 -23.59 68.82 -7.08
CA ASN A 450 -24.89 68.65 -6.40
C ASN A 450 -25.56 70.05 -6.18
N PRO A 451 -26.90 70.21 -6.16
CA PRO A 451 -27.65 69.82 -4.96
C PRO A 451 -29.13 69.38 -5.16
N ASN A 452 -29.58 68.61 -4.17
CA ASN A 452 -30.82 68.81 -3.42
C ASN A 452 -32.04 67.89 -3.69
N PRO A 453 -32.86 67.66 -2.64
CA PRO A 453 -32.95 66.35 -2.00
C PRO A 453 -34.43 65.96 -1.72
N THR A 454 -34.62 65.02 -0.78
CA THR A 454 -35.87 64.75 -0.04
C THR A 454 -36.91 63.95 -0.84
N LEU A 455 -37.68 63.01 -0.30
CA LEU A 455 -37.96 62.47 1.04
C LEU A 455 -38.88 61.27 0.69
N TYR A 456 -38.77 60.05 1.19
CA TYR A 456 -39.20 59.68 2.53
C TYR A 456 -38.79 58.22 2.79
N GLU A 457 -38.29 57.99 4.00
CA GLU A 457 -38.20 56.67 4.63
C GLU A 457 -39.59 56.06 4.82
N CYS A 458 -39.68 54.73 4.77
CA CYS A 458 -40.46 53.94 5.74
C CYS A 458 -39.97 52.48 5.74
N SER A 459 -39.15 52.18 6.75
CA SER A 459 -39.28 51.08 7.72
C SER A 459 -39.86 49.73 7.28
N ASN A 460 -39.06 48.69 7.50
CA ASN A 460 -39.41 47.26 7.58
C ASN A 460 -40.69 46.94 8.37
N SER A 461 -41.52 46.07 7.76
CA SER A 461 -42.33 44.91 8.27
C SER A 461 -43.26 45.08 9.50
N PRO A 462 -44.38 44.32 9.66
CA PRO A 462 -44.51 42.90 9.26
C PRO A 462 -45.92 42.40 8.83
N ALA A 463 -45.95 41.10 8.48
CA ALA A 463 -47.02 40.12 8.68
C ALA A 463 -48.16 39.98 7.64
N GLU A 464 -48.05 38.86 6.92
CA GLU A 464 -49.05 37.79 6.80
C GLU A 464 -50.51 38.12 6.48
N SER A 465 -50.93 37.62 5.31
CA SER A 465 -52.28 37.06 5.10
C SER A 465 -52.18 35.97 4.03
N SER A 466 -52.02 34.73 4.47
CA SER A 466 -52.02 33.49 3.68
C SER A 466 -53.44 32.93 3.47
N THR A 467 -54.42 33.79 3.17
CA THR A 467 -55.78 33.33 2.84
C THR A 467 -56.30 34.13 1.68
N CYS A 468 -56.66 33.46 0.58
CA CYS A 468 -57.37 34.04 -0.55
C CYS A 468 -58.65 34.71 -0.03
N ASP A 469 -58.72 36.05 -0.10
CA ASP A 469 -59.92 36.78 0.31
C ASP A 469 -60.97 36.69 -0.81
N ALA A 470 -62.18 36.29 -0.44
CA ALA A 470 -63.30 36.11 -1.36
C ALA A 470 -63.93 37.46 -1.72
N ASN A 471 -63.18 38.34 -2.38
CA ASN A 471 -63.68 39.35 -3.32
C ASN A 471 -62.52 40.10 -3.98
N THR A 472 -62.47 40.01 -5.32
CA THR A 472 -61.64 40.75 -6.28
C THR A 472 -60.13 40.47 -6.25
N ASP A 473 -59.71 39.38 -6.89
CA ASP A 473 -58.94 39.39 -8.15
C ASP A 473 -58.71 37.94 -8.62
N ILE A 474 -58.96 37.69 -9.91
CA ILE A 474 -58.59 36.44 -10.59
C ILE A 474 -57.15 36.66 -11.03
N ASN A 475 -56.20 35.95 -10.45
CA ASN A 475 -54.82 35.89 -10.94
C ASN A 475 -54.53 34.46 -11.43
N PRO A 476 -54.70 34.16 -12.72
CA PRO A 476 -54.37 32.85 -13.27
C PRO A 476 -52.94 32.93 -13.80
N GLY A 477 -51.97 32.46 -13.03
CA GLY A 477 -50.59 32.46 -13.55
C GLY A 477 -49.44 32.11 -12.63
N GLU A 478 -49.66 31.70 -11.39
CA GLU A 478 -48.57 31.13 -10.57
C GLU A 478 -48.70 29.61 -10.57
N GLU A 479 -47.57 28.93 -10.70
CA GLU A 479 -47.43 27.47 -10.65
C GLU A 479 -47.75 26.98 -9.23
N GLU A 480 -48.47 25.87 -9.08
CA GLU A 480 -48.78 25.31 -7.76
C GLU A 480 -47.52 24.81 -7.04
N ILE A 481 -47.41 25.09 -5.74
CA ILE A 481 -46.27 24.70 -4.90
C ILE A 481 -46.82 23.80 -3.80
N CYS A 482 -46.36 22.54 -3.76
CA CYS A 482 -46.93 21.47 -2.92
C CYS A 482 -46.57 21.63 -1.42
N ASP A 483 -47.08 22.68 -0.78
CA ASP A 483 -46.78 23.05 0.62
C ASP A 483 -48.00 22.97 1.56
N GLY A 484 -49.14 22.43 1.10
CA GLY A 484 -50.35 22.26 1.91
C GLY A 484 -51.28 23.46 1.89
N ILE A 485 -51.02 24.45 1.02
CA ILE A 485 -51.78 25.69 0.87
C ILE A 485 -52.21 25.80 -0.61
N ASP A 486 -53.46 26.23 -0.85
CA ASP A 486 -53.98 26.47 -2.20
C ASP A 486 -53.40 27.80 -2.72
N ASN A 487 -52.22 27.70 -3.36
CA ASN A 487 -51.38 28.84 -3.70
C ASN A 487 -51.84 29.54 -4.97
N ASN A 488 -52.55 28.84 -5.84
CA ASN A 488 -53.17 29.41 -7.03
C ASN A 488 -54.65 29.81 -6.81
N CYS A 489 -55.20 29.56 -5.62
CA CYS A 489 -56.57 29.84 -5.22
C CYS A 489 -57.66 29.21 -6.13
N ASP A 490 -57.40 28.05 -6.73
CA ASP A 490 -58.36 27.35 -7.60
C ASP A 490 -59.44 26.57 -6.84
N GLY A 491 -59.31 26.48 -5.52
CA GLY A 491 -60.24 25.80 -4.61
C GLY A 491 -59.83 24.36 -4.26
N SER A 492 -58.66 23.90 -4.72
CA SER A 492 -58.12 22.56 -4.42
C SER A 492 -56.72 22.68 -3.83
N ILE A 493 -56.55 22.28 -2.57
CA ILE A 493 -55.23 22.21 -1.94
C ILE A 493 -54.42 21.09 -2.60
N ASP A 494 -53.24 21.43 -3.15
CA ASP A 494 -52.24 20.54 -3.74
C ASP A 494 -52.81 19.50 -4.73
N ASN A 495 -53.52 19.95 -5.78
CA ASN A 495 -54.06 19.02 -6.76
C ASN A 495 -52.96 18.33 -7.59
N SER A 496 -53.15 17.02 -7.83
CA SER A 496 -52.12 16.12 -8.36
C SER A 496 -51.70 16.37 -9.81
N ASP A 497 -52.35 17.31 -10.49
CA ASP A 497 -52.06 17.60 -11.90
C ASP A 497 -50.79 18.46 -12.06
N ALA A 498 -50.31 19.08 -10.97
CA ALA A 498 -49.00 19.77 -10.88
C ALA A 498 -48.01 19.10 -9.91
N CYS A 499 -48.47 18.32 -8.92
CA CYS A 499 -47.63 17.64 -7.93
C CYS A 499 -47.45 16.15 -8.25
N SER A 500 -46.20 15.70 -8.45
CA SER A 500 -45.88 14.29 -8.77
C SER A 500 -46.12 13.31 -7.60
N CYS A 501 -46.25 13.79 -6.35
CA CYS A 501 -46.67 13.05 -5.17
C CYS A 501 -47.03 13.96 -3.98
N ILE A 502 -47.63 13.40 -2.92
CA ILE A 502 -47.97 14.12 -1.68
C ILE A 502 -46.79 14.06 -0.70
N VAL A 503 -46.30 15.21 -0.24
CA VAL A 503 -45.16 15.31 0.71
C VAL A 503 -45.41 14.46 1.96
N GLY A 504 -44.49 13.55 2.26
CA GLY A 504 -44.54 12.59 3.37
C GLY A 504 -45.15 11.23 3.02
N ALA A 505 -45.72 11.04 1.83
CA ALA A 505 -46.11 9.72 1.34
C ALA A 505 -44.86 8.85 1.13
N THR A 506 -44.98 7.53 1.36
CA THR A 506 -43.90 6.57 1.09
C THR A 506 -44.31 5.58 -0.01
N ARG A 507 -43.33 5.15 -0.82
CA ARG A 507 -43.49 4.09 -1.82
C ARG A 507 -42.25 3.22 -1.88
N ASP A 508 -42.39 2.02 -2.43
CA ASP A 508 -41.23 1.17 -2.74
C ASP A 508 -40.47 1.75 -3.95
N CYS A 509 -39.15 1.64 -3.94
CA CYS A 509 -38.30 2.13 -5.03
C CYS A 509 -38.46 1.25 -6.27
N GLY A 510 -38.73 1.88 -7.42
CA GLY A 510 -38.69 1.25 -8.74
C GLY A 510 -39.79 0.21 -9.01
N ILE A 511 -40.52 0.41 -10.09
CA ILE A 511 -41.41 -0.63 -10.63
C ILE A 511 -40.58 -1.67 -11.41
N ASN A 512 -40.29 -2.80 -10.77
CA ASN A 512 -40.00 -4.10 -11.41
C ASN A 512 -38.78 -4.24 -12.36
N GLN A 513 -37.61 -3.63 -12.13
CA GLN A 513 -36.36 -4.08 -12.79
C GLN A 513 -35.14 -3.92 -11.85
N GLY A 514 -34.22 -4.89 -11.84
CA GLY A 514 -32.90 -4.78 -11.17
C GLY A 514 -32.79 -5.19 -9.69
N THR A 515 -31.59 -5.00 -9.15
CA THR A 515 -31.20 -5.25 -7.75
C THR A 515 -31.82 -4.27 -6.75
N CYS A 516 -32.50 -3.23 -7.24
CA CYS A 516 -33.06 -2.12 -6.45
C CYS A 516 -34.45 -2.37 -5.84
N THR A 517 -34.95 -3.62 -5.86
CA THR A 517 -36.34 -3.97 -5.51
C THR A 517 -36.70 -3.93 -4.01
N THR A 518 -35.77 -3.58 -3.12
CA THR A 518 -35.97 -3.69 -1.65
C THR A 518 -35.84 -2.39 -0.85
N GLY A 519 -35.87 -1.21 -1.47
CA GLY A 519 -35.79 0.08 -0.77
C GLY A 519 -37.10 0.90 -0.76
N GLN A 520 -37.14 1.98 0.03
CA GLN A 520 -38.31 2.87 0.18
C GLN A 520 -37.95 4.34 -0.12
N GLN A 521 -38.82 5.05 -0.85
CA GLN A 521 -38.73 6.51 -1.10
C GLN A 521 -39.81 7.25 -0.31
N THR A 522 -39.50 8.47 0.14
CA THR A 522 -40.45 9.38 0.76
C THR A 522 -40.61 10.62 -0.11
N CYS A 523 -41.83 11.05 -0.37
CA CYS A 523 -42.09 12.24 -1.16
C CYS A 523 -41.72 13.51 -0.37
N THR A 524 -40.94 14.39 -0.98
CA THR A 524 -40.56 15.72 -0.46
C THR A 524 -41.21 16.81 -1.31
N ALA A 525 -41.10 18.06 -0.89
CA ALA A 525 -41.62 19.21 -1.65
C ALA A 525 -41.04 19.31 -3.08
N SER A 526 -39.94 18.61 -3.35
CA SER A 526 -39.27 18.54 -4.67
C SER A 526 -39.60 17.27 -5.46
N GLY A 527 -40.47 16.39 -4.94
CA GLY A 527 -40.75 15.05 -5.49
C GLY A 527 -40.21 13.91 -4.61
N TRP A 528 -40.24 12.67 -5.10
CA TRP A 528 -39.73 11.49 -4.38
C TRP A 528 -38.23 11.59 -4.11
N ASP A 529 -37.83 11.46 -2.84
CA ASP A 529 -36.42 11.48 -2.40
C ASP A 529 -35.68 10.18 -2.75
N THR A 530 -34.37 10.19 -2.55
CA THR A 530 -33.44 9.07 -2.76
C THR A 530 -33.87 7.80 -2.00
N CYS A 531 -33.69 6.66 -2.67
CA CYS A 531 -34.05 5.36 -2.13
C CYS A 531 -33.18 5.00 -0.93
N THR A 532 -33.78 4.77 0.24
CA THR A 532 -33.04 4.40 1.44
C THR A 532 -33.11 2.88 1.70
N GLY A 533 -31.96 2.23 1.92
CA GLY A 533 -31.87 0.82 2.33
C GLY A 533 -31.10 -0.13 1.41
N ILE A 534 -30.59 0.36 0.28
CA ILE A 534 -29.67 -0.34 -0.63
C ILE A 534 -28.47 0.58 -0.89
N THR A 535 -27.28 0.02 -1.01
CA THR A 535 -26.10 0.76 -1.45
C THR A 535 -26.05 0.64 -2.98
N PRO A 536 -26.35 1.70 -3.75
CA PRO A 536 -26.28 1.64 -5.19
C PRO A 536 -24.84 1.38 -5.62
N THR A 537 -24.65 0.53 -6.62
CA THR A 537 -23.35 0.32 -7.26
C THR A 537 -23.30 1.09 -8.58
N PRO A 538 -22.13 1.54 -9.04
CA PRO A 538 -22.00 2.18 -10.35
C PRO A 538 -22.60 1.32 -11.47
N GLU A 539 -23.27 1.96 -12.43
CA GLU A 539 -23.99 1.28 -13.51
C GLU A 539 -23.07 0.41 -14.38
N LEU A 540 -23.50 -0.81 -14.67
CA LEU A 540 -22.76 -1.78 -15.49
C LEU A 540 -23.36 -1.82 -16.89
N CYS A 541 -22.62 -1.35 -17.91
CA CYS A 541 -23.13 -1.32 -19.27
C CYS A 541 -23.51 -2.72 -19.80
N LEU A 542 -24.61 -2.79 -20.57
CA LEU A 542 -25.09 -3.97 -21.31
C LEU A 542 -25.65 -5.15 -20.49
N ASP A 543 -25.79 -5.02 -19.17
CA ASP A 543 -26.42 -6.07 -18.35
C ASP A 543 -27.97 -5.95 -18.28
N LYS A 544 -28.53 -4.82 -18.74
CA LYS A 544 -29.96 -4.49 -18.78
C LYS A 544 -30.60 -4.43 -17.39
N LEU A 545 -29.82 -4.17 -16.35
CA LEU A 545 -30.28 -3.99 -14.98
C LEU A 545 -30.06 -2.52 -14.59
N ASP A 546 -30.92 -2.02 -13.71
CA ASP A 546 -30.79 -0.69 -13.11
C ASP A 546 -30.03 -0.89 -11.78
N ASN A 547 -28.72 -0.66 -11.82
CA ASN A 547 -27.79 -0.99 -10.73
C ASN A 547 -27.54 0.23 -9.82
N ASP A 548 -27.68 1.44 -10.37
CA ASP A 548 -27.58 2.70 -9.62
C ASP A 548 -28.94 3.25 -9.13
N CYS A 549 -30.03 2.57 -9.49
CA CYS A 549 -31.40 2.82 -9.05
C CYS A 549 -31.98 4.17 -9.53
N ASP A 550 -31.53 4.69 -10.67
CA ASP A 550 -32.03 5.93 -11.26
C ASP A 550 -33.30 5.75 -12.11
N GLY A 551 -33.71 4.50 -12.37
CA GLY A 551 -34.86 4.13 -13.18
C GLY A 551 -34.56 3.80 -14.64
N GLN A 552 -33.29 3.74 -15.04
CA GLN A 552 -32.83 3.37 -16.37
C GLN A 552 -32.01 2.07 -16.31
N SER A 553 -32.27 1.16 -17.24
CA SER A 553 -31.66 -0.20 -17.24
C SER A 553 -30.34 -0.29 -18.01
N ASP A 554 -29.92 0.78 -18.69
CA ASP A 554 -28.64 0.92 -19.40
C ASP A 554 -28.46 2.40 -19.79
N CYS A 555 -27.22 2.81 -20.07
CA CYS A 555 -26.84 4.21 -20.25
C CYS A 555 -27.48 4.88 -21.49
N ASP A 556 -28.62 5.56 -21.31
CA ASP A 556 -29.22 6.42 -22.35
C ASP A 556 -28.74 7.90 -22.30
N ASP A 557 -27.79 8.25 -21.42
CA ASP A 557 -27.16 9.58 -21.39
C ASP A 557 -25.65 9.51 -21.74
N VAL A 558 -25.30 10.11 -22.88
CA VAL A 558 -24.06 9.88 -23.62
C VAL A 558 -22.81 10.53 -22.98
N ASP A 559 -22.93 11.20 -21.84
CA ASP A 559 -21.82 11.96 -21.24
C ASP A 559 -21.25 11.38 -19.93
N SER A 560 -21.84 10.36 -19.30
CA SER A 560 -21.31 9.76 -18.06
C SER A 560 -20.37 8.55 -18.27
N CYS A 561 -20.38 7.88 -19.44
CA CYS A 561 -19.42 6.81 -19.77
C CYS A 561 -18.04 7.31 -20.22
N LYS A 562 -17.66 8.53 -19.85
CA LYS A 562 -16.26 8.95 -19.89
C LYS A 562 -15.68 8.75 -18.50
N THR A 563 -15.17 7.56 -18.25
CA THR A 563 -13.77 7.34 -17.81
C THR A 563 -13.55 5.87 -17.45
N THR A 564 -12.38 5.36 -17.84
CA THR A 564 -11.71 4.11 -17.42
C THR A 564 -12.06 2.74 -18.00
N ASP A 565 -13.11 2.52 -18.80
CA ASP A 565 -13.30 1.21 -19.49
C ASP A 565 -12.69 1.19 -20.92
N PRO A 566 -11.67 0.35 -21.21
CA PRO A 566 -11.05 0.25 -22.54
C PRO A 566 -11.96 -0.34 -23.63
N PHE A 567 -13.02 -1.08 -23.29
CA PHE A 567 -13.95 -1.67 -24.27
C PHE A 567 -14.87 -0.60 -24.90
N CYS A 568 -15.35 0.36 -24.12
CA CYS A 568 -16.18 1.47 -24.61
C CYS A 568 -15.41 2.42 -25.54
N LYS A 569 -14.09 2.60 -25.30
CA LYS A 569 -13.22 3.42 -26.15
C LYS A 569 -13.08 2.84 -27.57
N LEU A 570 -13.04 1.51 -27.69
CA LEU A 570 -12.95 0.79 -28.96
C LEU A 570 -14.25 0.89 -29.78
N LEU A 571 -15.42 0.93 -29.11
CA LEU A 571 -16.72 1.04 -29.79
C LEU A 571 -17.01 2.45 -30.31
N SER A 572 -16.51 3.50 -29.64
CA SER A 572 -16.71 4.89 -30.05
C SER A 572 -16.05 5.26 -31.41
N GLN A 573 -15.17 4.39 -31.93
CA GLN A 573 -14.49 4.58 -33.21
C GLN A 573 -15.19 3.87 -34.40
N LEU A 574 -16.32 3.20 -34.16
CA LEU A 574 -17.13 2.56 -35.20
C LEU A 574 -18.07 3.58 -35.87
N THR A 575 -17.69 4.09 -37.04
CA THR A 575 -18.65 4.81 -37.90
C THR A 575 -19.37 3.84 -38.83
N ILE A 576 -20.69 3.71 -38.70
CA ILE A 576 -21.53 2.93 -39.63
C ILE A 576 -21.89 3.84 -40.81
N ASP A 577 -21.52 3.44 -42.02
CA ASP A 577 -22.01 4.07 -43.25
C ASP A 577 -23.49 3.67 -43.45
N PRO A 578 -24.44 4.63 -43.42
CA PRO A 578 -25.87 4.35 -43.46
C PRO A 578 -26.34 3.79 -44.82
N ASN A 579 -25.50 3.82 -45.87
CA ASN A 579 -25.90 3.36 -47.20
C ASN A 579 -25.44 1.94 -47.55
N THR A 580 -24.57 1.31 -46.75
CA THR A 580 -23.95 0.02 -47.12
C THR A 580 -24.09 -1.09 -46.08
N SER A 581 -24.62 -0.80 -44.89
CA SER A 581 -24.76 -1.75 -43.78
C SER A 581 -23.46 -2.52 -43.45
N ARG A 582 -22.28 -1.91 -43.70
CA ARG A 582 -20.98 -2.47 -43.36
C ARG A 582 -20.22 -1.50 -42.46
N ALA A 583 -19.77 -2.00 -41.31
CA ALA A 583 -18.83 -1.32 -40.44
C ALA A 583 -17.41 -1.40 -41.02
N LYS A 584 -16.67 -0.29 -41.00
CA LYS A 584 -15.25 -0.25 -41.35
C LYS A 584 -14.44 -0.25 -40.05
N VAL A 585 -13.76 -1.35 -39.76
CA VAL A 585 -12.81 -1.48 -38.65
C VAL A 585 -11.40 -1.47 -39.25
N GLN A 586 -10.53 -0.55 -38.82
CA GLN A 586 -9.10 -0.63 -39.13
C GLN A 586 -8.50 -1.74 -38.25
N PHE A 587 -8.13 -2.85 -38.86
CA PHE A 587 -7.51 -3.99 -38.17
C PHE A 587 -5.98 -3.81 -38.12
N LEU A 588 -5.42 -3.77 -36.91
CA LEU A 588 -4.08 -4.29 -36.63
C LEU A 588 -4.23 -5.60 -35.84
N SER A 589 -3.39 -6.57 -36.17
CA SER A 589 -3.67 -8.00 -36.15
C SER A 589 -3.39 -8.70 -34.83
N VAL A 590 -4.40 -9.03 -34.00
CA VAL A 590 -4.34 -10.21 -33.08
C VAL A 590 -5.74 -10.72 -32.69
N PHE A 591 -6.55 -11.29 -33.59
CA PHE A 591 -7.78 -11.99 -33.14
C PHE A 591 -8.12 -13.19 -34.01
N THR A 592 -7.57 -14.37 -33.68
CA THR A 592 -8.07 -15.65 -34.24
C THR A 592 -8.28 -16.75 -33.20
N LYS A 593 -8.63 -16.39 -31.96
CA LYS A 593 -9.04 -17.41 -30.95
C LYS A 593 -10.33 -17.12 -30.18
N ALA A 594 -10.82 -15.87 -30.15
CA ALA A 594 -12.05 -15.55 -29.42
C ALA A 594 -13.36 -15.71 -30.21
N LEU A 595 -13.30 -15.92 -31.53
CA LEU A 595 -14.49 -16.10 -32.38
C LEU A 595 -14.90 -17.57 -32.58
N GLY A 596 -14.14 -18.52 -32.01
CA GLY A 596 -14.45 -19.95 -32.07
C GLY A 596 -15.62 -20.37 -31.18
N ASP A 597 -15.81 -19.68 -30.05
CA ASP A 597 -16.77 -20.12 -29.02
C ASP A 597 -18.12 -19.38 -29.08
N TYR A 598 -18.21 -18.27 -29.83
CA TYR A 598 -19.48 -17.52 -29.98
C TYR A 598 -20.38 -18.04 -31.13
N PHE A 599 -19.84 -18.78 -32.10
CA PHE A 599 -20.62 -19.34 -33.22
C PHE A 599 -20.94 -20.85 -33.10
N ALA A 600 -20.55 -21.50 -32.00
CA ALA A 600 -20.92 -22.89 -31.71
C ALA A 600 -22.26 -23.00 -30.96
N GLY A 601 -23.28 -22.25 -31.41
CA GLY A 601 -24.52 -22.06 -30.65
C GLY A 601 -25.80 -21.88 -31.47
N GLY A 602 -25.87 -22.44 -32.69
CA GLY A 602 -27.15 -22.83 -33.32
C GLY A 602 -27.99 -21.76 -34.06
N GLY A 603 -28.34 -22.11 -35.32
CA GLY A 603 -29.71 -21.95 -35.81
C GLY A 603 -30.03 -20.74 -36.71
N ASN A 604 -29.88 -20.96 -38.02
CA ASN A 604 -30.36 -20.20 -39.20
C ASN A 604 -29.80 -18.81 -39.46
#